data_AF-A0A0M1JRD1-F1
#
_entry.id   AF-A0A0M1JRD1-F1
#
_cell.length_a   1.000
_cell.length_b   1.000
_cell.length_c   1.000
_cell.angle_alpha   90.00
_cell.angle_beta   90.00
_cell.angle_gamma   90.00
#
_symmetry.space_group_name_H-M   'P 1'
#
loop_
_entity.id
_entity.type
_entity.pdbx_description
1 polymer ?
#
loop_
_entity_poly.entity_id
_entity_poly.type
_entity_poly.pdbx_seq_one_letter_code
_entity_poly.pdbx_strand_id
1 'polypeptide(L)'
;MIPKITPKPKKSGSIFIRFRLTQNGKQKNYEMTLPLKWDDRRDRRKAEEIADIIRQDIKHDILGLLPTAFDPTLQKYRPGLKITVAPKIPSLLDVWVKFVDFKTQEGKIQETTLTKDYPRVEKMLTAVDPDLLKFSNSKQLLSCLTKRYKPSTLASYYTKISACANWAVKQDIWEKIFIAVI
;
A
#
# COMPACT_ATOMS: atom_id res chain seq x y z
N MET A 1 6.21 6.34 -12.66
CA MET A 1 6.25 7.34 -11.56
C MET A 1 4.83 7.52 -11.05
N ILE A 2 4.59 7.43 -9.73
CA ILE A 2 3.25 7.65 -9.16
C ILE A 2 2.97 9.16 -9.12
N PRO A 3 1.88 9.66 -9.70
CA PRO A 3 1.58 11.08 -9.68
C PRO A 3 1.21 11.57 -8.28
N LYS A 4 1.59 12.80 -7.96
CA LYS A 4 1.00 13.53 -6.84
C LYS A 4 -0.37 14.02 -7.29
N ILE A 5 -1.42 13.56 -6.59
CA ILE A 5 -2.81 13.93 -6.87
C ILE A 5 -3.28 14.80 -5.71
N THR A 6 -3.73 16.02 -6.01
CA THR A 6 -4.18 16.95 -4.98
C THR A 6 -5.41 17.68 -5.51
N PRO A 7 -6.55 17.66 -4.79
CA PRO A 7 -7.72 18.44 -5.15
C PRO A 7 -7.42 19.95 -5.11
N LYS A 8 -8.02 20.71 -6.01
CA LYS A 8 -7.84 22.17 -6.12
C LYS A 8 -9.19 22.88 -6.31
N PRO A 9 -9.31 24.15 -5.88
CA PRO A 9 -10.48 24.96 -6.16
C PRO A 9 -10.50 25.39 -7.63
N LYS A 10 -11.66 25.26 -8.28
CA LYS A 10 -11.95 25.85 -9.58
C LYS A 10 -12.51 27.27 -9.38
N LYS A 11 -12.39 28.14 -10.40
CA LYS A 11 -12.95 29.51 -10.35
C LYS A 11 -14.46 29.56 -10.04
N SER A 12 -15.19 28.47 -10.32
CA SER A 12 -16.60 28.29 -10.03
C SER A 12 -16.92 27.90 -8.57
N GLY A 13 -15.92 27.77 -7.70
CA GLY A 13 -16.10 27.31 -6.30
C GLY A 13 -16.20 25.78 -6.14
N SER A 14 -16.22 25.04 -7.25
CA SER A 14 -16.19 23.57 -7.25
C SER A 14 -14.78 23.01 -7.11
N ILE A 15 -14.66 21.78 -6.63
CA ILE A 15 -13.37 21.09 -6.50
C ILE A 15 -13.04 20.35 -7.80
N PHE A 16 -11.79 20.43 -8.26
CA PHE A 16 -11.30 19.61 -9.37
C PHE A 16 -10.02 18.86 -9.00
N ILE A 17 -9.84 17.69 -9.60
CA ILE A 17 -8.64 16.86 -9.48
C ILE A 17 -7.96 16.83 -10.85
N ARG A 18 -6.67 17.17 -10.91
CA ARG A 18 -5.86 17.13 -12.12
C ARG A 18 -4.52 16.47 -11.84
N PHE A 19 -4.13 15.52 -12.68
CA PHE A 19 -2.83 14.85 -12.58
C PHE A 19 -2.34 14.40 -13.96
N ARG A 20 -1.06 14.04 -14.05
CA ARG A 20 -0.44 13.53 -15.28
C ARG A 20 0.09 12.13 -15.03
N LEU A 21 -0.20 11.20 -15.94
CA LEU A 21 0.25 9.82 -15.86
C LEU A 21 0.91 9.43 -17.18
N THR A 22 2.06 8.77 -17.10
CA THR A 22 2.71 8.18 -18.29
C THR A 22 2.17 6.76 -18.47
N GLN A 23 1.49 6.51 -19.58
CA GLN A 23 0.99 5.19 -19.98
C GLN A 23 1.58 4.84 -21.34
N ASN A 24 2.17 3.65 -21.48
CA ASN A 24 2.77 3.16 -22.74
C ASN A 24 3.74 4.17 -23.38
N GLY A 25 4.60 4.78 -22.57
CA GLY A 25 5.56 5.79 -23.01
C GLY A 25 4.96 7.17 -23.35
N LYS A 26 3.64 7.35 -23.30
CA LYS A 26 2.96 8.62 -23.58
C LYS A 26 2.46 9.29 -22.30
N GLN A 27 2.73 10.58 -22.15
CA GLN A 27 2.14 11.38 -21.07
C GLN A 27 0.69 11.73 -21.39
N LYS A 28 -0.23 11.35 -20.51
CA LYS A 28 -1.64 11.72 -20.57
C LYS A 28 -2.00 12.60 -19.37
N ASN A 29 -2.80 13.64 -19.63
CA ASN A 29 -3.36 14.49 -18.59
C ASN A 29 -4.77 14.01 -18.26
N TYR A 30 -5.06 13.89 -16.96
CA TYR A 30 -6.36 13.49 -16.43
C TYR A 30 -6.93 14.65 -15.62
N GLU A 31 -8.19 14.98 -15.87
CA GLU A 31 -8.91 16.02 -15.15
C GLU A 31 -10.35 15.58 -14.88
N MET A 32 -10.80 15.77 -13.64
CA MET A 32 -12.19 15.58 -13.25
C MET A 32 -12.62 16.73 -12.36
N THR A 33 -13.78 17.32 -12.67
CA THR A 33 -14.46 18.25 -11.77
C THR A 33 -15.46 17.47 -10.92
N LEU A 34 -15.40 17.64 -9.60
CA LEU A 34 -16.31 17.04 -8.66
C LEU A 34 -17.47 18.00 -8.37
N PRO A 35 -18.71 17.53 -8.24
CA PRO A 35 -19.85 18.34 -7.78
C PRO A 35 -19.77 18.59 -6.26
N LEU A 36 -18.62 19.03 -5.78
CA LEU A 36 -18.29 19.30 -4.37
C LEU A 36 -17.86 20.75 -4.22
N LYS A 37 -18.15 21.37 -3.08
CA LYS A 37 -17.81 22.77 -2.81
C LYS A 37 -16.49 22.88 -2.08
N TRP A 38 -15.57 23.72 -2.57
CA TRP A 38 -14.26 23.92 -1.94
C TRP A 38 -14.36 24.50 -0.53
N ASP A 39 -15.37 25.34 -0.31
CA ASP A 39 -15.52 26.09 0.93
C ASP A 39 -15.97 25.19 2.09
N ASP A 40 -16.63 24.06 1.78
CA ASP A 40 -17.04 23.06 2.77
C ASP A 40 -15.88 22.10 3.10
N ARG A 41 -15.53 22.03 4.39
CA ARG A 41 -14.48 21.14 4.91
C ARG A 41 -14.78 19.66 4.66
N ARG A 42 -16.04 19.24 4.74
CA ARG A 42 -16.45 17.84 4.52
C ARG A 42 -16.27 17.44 3.06
N ASP A 43 -16.61 18.35 2.15
CA ASP A 43 -16.45 18.15 0.72
C ASP A 43 -14.98 18.14 0.30
N ARG A 44 -14.14 18.98 0.92
CA ARG A 44 -12.68 18.89 0.76
C ARG A 44 -12.13 17.53 1.20
N ARG A 45 -12.55 17.02 2.36
CA ARG A 45 -12.13 15.70 2.85
C ARG A 45 -12.55 14.57 1.90
N LYS A 46 -13.79 14.60 1.38
CA LYS A 46 -14.24 13.64 0.36
C LYS A 46 -13.40 13.71 -0.92
N ALA A 47 -13.04 14.92 -1.36
CA ALA A 47 -12.19 15.08 -2.54
C ALA A 47 -10.77 14.54 -2.31
N GLU A 48 -10.22 14.69 -1.11
CA GLU A 48 -8.93 14.10 -0.69
C GLU A 48 -9.01 12.57 -0.70
N GLU A 49 -10.08 11.99 -0.14
CA GLU A 49 -10.33 10.54 -0.17
C GLU A 49 -10.40 10.01 -1.62
N ILE A 50 -11.12 10.71 -2.51
CA ILE A 50 -11.18 10.35 -3.94
C ILE A 50 -9.79 10.41 -4.58
N ALA A 51 -9.00 11.46 -4.29
CA ALA A 51 -7.64 11.59 -4.81
C ALA A 51 -6.72 10.44 -4.34
N ASP A 52 -6.87 10.01 -3.09
CA ASP A 52 -6.14 8.88 -2.52
C ASP A 52 -6.53 7.55 -3.16
N ILE A 53 -7.82 7.32 -3.42
CA ILE A 53 -8.29 6.12 -4.12
C ILE A 53 -7.69 6.05 -5.54
N ILE A 54 -7.76 7.15 -6.30
CA ILE A 54 -7.16 7.21 -7.65
C ILE A 54 -5.67 6.89 -7.58
N ARG A 55 -4.96 7.46 -6.58
CA ARG A 55 -3.53 7.22 -6.39
C ARG A 55 -3.23 5.74 -6.08
N GLN A 56 -4.08 5.08 -5.29
CA GLN A 56 -3.93 3.66 -4.96
C GLN A 56 -4.18 2.78 -6.17
N ASP A 57 -5.23 3.04 -6.95
CA ASP A 57 -5.53 2.29 -8.17
C ASP A 57 -4.40 2.43 -9.22
N ILE A 58 -3.87 3.65 -9.41
CA ILE A 58 -2.71 3.86 -10.29
C ILE A 58 -1.48 3.09 -9.79
N LYS A 59 -1.28 3.07 -8.46
CA LYS A 59 -0.16 2.33 -7.87
C LYS A 59 -0.32 0.82 -8.08
N HIS A 60 -1.54 0.30 -7.93
CA HIS A 60 -1.88 -1.09 -8.18
C HIS A 60 -1.48 -1.49 -9.62
N ASP A 61 -1.88 -0.69 -10.60
CA ASP A 61 -1.58 -0.95 -12.01
C ASP A 61 -0.10 -0.81 -12.36
N ILE A 62 0.61 0.19 -11.79
CA ILE A 62 2.06 0.34 -11.98
C ILE A 62 2.84 -0.85 -11.41
N LEU A 63 2.33 -1.48 -10.36
CA LEU A 63 2.92 -2.69 -9.77
C LEU A 63 2.60 -3.96 -10.58
N GLY A 64 1.83 -3.86 -11.66
CA GLY A 64 1.48 -5.00 -12.52
C GLY A 64 0.47 -5.96 -11.89
N LEU A 65 -0.27 -5.49 -10.89
CA LEU A 65 -1.26 -6.27 -10.15
C LEU A 65 -2.55 -6.40 -10.96
N LEU A 66 -3.21 -7.57 -10.87
CA LEU A 66 -4.38 -7.90 -11.68
C LEU A 66 -5.60 -8.20 -10.79
N PRO A 67 -6.81 -7.73 -11.18
CA PRO A 67 -7.12 -6.98 -12.40
C PRO A 67 -6.70 -5.50 -12.31
N THR A 68 -6.55 -4.84 -13.46
CA THR A 68 -6.29 -3.40 -13.50
C THR A 68 -7.37 -2.64 -12.73
N ALA A 69 -6.96 -1.83 -11.77
CA ALA A 69 -7.81 -1.12 -10.84
C ALA A 69 -8.11 0.31 -11.31
N PHE A 70 -7.19 0.96 -12.03
CA PHE A 70 -7.35 2.35 -12.45
C PHE A 70 -8.32 2.47 -13.62
N ASP A 71 -9.34 3.31 -13.45
CA ASP A 71 -10.27 3.69 -14.52
C ASP A 71 -9.80 4.96 -15.23
N PRO A 72 -9.31 4.87 -16.49
CA PRO A 72 -8.83 6.04 -17.23
C PRO A 72 -9.93 7.04 -17.59
N THR A 73 -11.21 6.63 -17.57
CA THR A 73 -12.34 7.53 -17.83
C THR A 73 -12.69 8.40 -16.61
N LEU A 74 -12.12 8.06 -15.45
CA LEU A 74 -12.39 8.63 -14.14
C LEU A 74 -13.85 8.50 -13.68
N GLN A 75 -14.71 7.77 -14.41
CA GLN A 75 -16.12 7.64 -14.07
C GLN A 75 -16.30 6.90 -12.76
N LYS A 76 -15.49 5.86 -12.49
CA LYS A 76 -15.43 5.11 -11.23
C LYS A 76 -15.34 5.99 -9.98
N TYR A 77 -14.72 7.17 -10.10
CA TYR A 77 -14.39 8.04 -8.97
C TYR A 77 -15.39 9.19 -8.77
N ARG A 78 -16.47 9.26 -9.56
CA ARG A 78 -17.47 10.32 -9.41
C ARG A 78 -18.30 10.11 -8.12
N PRO A 79 -18.59 11.16 -7.35
CA PRO A 79 -19.42 11.07 -6.16
C PRO A 79 -20.83 10.57 -6.54
N GLY A 80 -21.30 9.52 -5.85
CA GLY A 80 -22.62 8.92 -6.09
C GLY A 80 -22.58 7.52 -6.73
N LEU A 81 -21.43 7.11 -7.29
CA LEU A 81 -21.19 5.70 -7.64
C LEU A 81 -20.66 4.95 -6.41
N LYS A 82 -21.07 3.69 -6.23
CA LYS A 82 -20.47 2.81 -5.20
C LYS A 82 -19.01 2.58 -5.61
N ILE A 83 -18.10 3.35 -5.04
CA ILE A 83 -16.67 3.22 -5.33
C ILE A 83 -16.22 1.90 -4.69
N THR A 84 -15.98 0.88 -5.51
CA THR A 84 -15.21 -0.30 -5.10
C THR A 84 -13.75 0.13 -5.03
N VAL A 85 -13.31 0.47 -3.82
CA VAL A 85 -11.92 0.80 -3.50
C VAL A 85 -11.06 -0.43 -3.80
N ALA A 86 -9.97 -0.30 -4.56
CA ALA A 86 -9.01 -1.39 -4.65
C ALA A 86 -8.56 -1.76 -3.24
N PRO A 87 -8.49 -3.06 -2.88
CA PRO A 87 -8.13 -3.46 -1.53
C PRO A 87 -6.80 -2.80 -1.17
N LYS A 88 -6.81 -2.03 -0.09
CA LYS A 88 -5.62 -1.33 0.42
C LYS A 88 -4.56 -2.39 0.67
N ILE A 89 -3.55 -2.44 -0.21
CA ILE A 89 -2.48 -3.45 -0.11
C ILE A 89 -1.86 -3.30 1.29
N PRO A 90 -2.02 -4.31 2.17
CA PRO A 90 -1.57 -4.19 3.55
C PRO A 90 -0.04 -4.06 3.58
N SER A 91 0.47 -3.23 4.48
CA SER A 91 1.91 -3.07 4.69
C SER A 91 2.50 -4.35 5.27
N LEU A 92 3.84 -4.48 5.24
CA LEU A 92 4.50 -5.64 5.86
C LEU A 92 4.13 -5.79 7.34
N LEU A 93 3.95 -4.70 8.08
CA LEU A 93 3.53 -4.75 9.48
C LEU A 93 2.09 -5.23 9.63
N ASP A 94 1.17 -4.74 8.78
CA ASP A 94 -0.24 -5.19 8.81
C ASP A 94 -0.36 -6.69 8.53
N VAL A 95 0.43 -7.18 7.57
CA VAL A 95 0.49 -8.60 7.23
C VAL A 95 1.17 -9.40 8.34
N TRP A 96 2.22 -8.85 8.95
CA TRP A 96 2.92 -9.47 10.07
C TRP A 96 2.00 -9.75 11.26
N VAL A 97 1.19 -8.77 11.67
CA VAL A 97 0.23 -8.94 12.77
C VAL A 97 -0.74 -10.09 12.47
N LYS A 98 -1.34 -10.10 11.28
CA LYS A 98 -2.25 -11.19 10.87
C LYS A 98 -1.55 -12.55 10.78
N PHE A 99 -0.29 -12.58 10.37
CA PHE A 99 0.50 -13.79 10.31
C PHE A 99 0.76 -14.35 11.73
N VAL A 100 1.12 -13.49 12.68
CA VAL A 100 1.32 -13.88 14.08
C VAL A 100 0.03 -14.40 14.69
N ASP A 101 -1.11 -13.73 14.45
CA ASP A 101 -2.42 -14.18 14.92
C ASP A 101 -2.76 -15.57 14.36
N PHE A 102 -2.59 -15.75 13.04
CA PHE A 102 -2.80 -17.04 12.39
C PHE A 102 -1.92 -18.14 13.00
N LYS A 103 -0.64 -17.85 13.22
CA LYS A 103 0.30 -18.81 13.80
C LYS A 103 0.04 -19.13 15.25
N THR A 104 -0.46 -18.17 16.01
CA THR A 104 -0.89 -18.36 17.40
C THR A 104 -2.12 -19.26 17.44
N GLN A 105 -3.09 -19.04 16.55
CA GLN A 105 -4.29 -19.87 16.42
C GLN A 105 -3.98 -21.29 15.92
N GLU A 106 -2.96 -21.46 15.07
CA GLU A 106 -2.55 -22.79 14.58
C GLU A 106 -2.02 -23.68 15.72
N GLY A 107 -1.53 -23.10 16.82
CA GLY A 107 -1.09 -23.84 18.03
C GLY A 107 0.16 -24.71 17.84
N LYS A 108 0.79 -24.69 16.67
CA LYS A 108 1.98 -25.50 16.34
C LYS A 108 3.32 -24.77 16.55
N ILE A 109 3.28 -23.57 17.14
CA ILE A 109 4.47 -22.75 17.34
C ILE A 109 4.94 -22.88 18.79
N GLN A 110 6.25 -23.02 18.97
CA GLN A 110 6.85 -23.01 20.31
C GLN A 110 6.58 -21.69 21.02
N GLU A 111 6.25 -21.75 22.31
CA GLU A 111 5.96 -20.58 23.14
C GLU A 111 7.10 -19.55 23.14
N THR A 112 8.34 -20.00 23.08
CA THR A 112 9.54 -19.15 22.96
C THR A 112 9.54 -18.32 21.68
N THR A 113 8.99 -18.87 20.59
CA THR A 113 8.89 -18.15 19.31
C THR A 113 7.87 -17.02 19.40
N LEU A 114 6.72 -17.29 20.02
CA LEU A 114 5.66 -16.30 20.23
C LEU A 114 6.07 -15.19 21.21
N THR A 115 6.79 -15.54 22.27
CA THR A 115 7.12 -14.60 23.36
C THR A 115 8.42 -13.83 23.16
N LYS A 116 9.38 -14.37 22.40
CA LYS A 116 10.69 -13.72 22.20
C LYS A 116 10.96 -13.34 20.76
N ASP A 117 10.75 -14.27 19.83
CA ASP A 117 11.19 -14.09 18.45
C ASP A 117 10.25 -13.18 17.65
N TYR A 118 8.93 -13.40 17.72
CA TYR A 118 7.96 -12.58 17.01
C TYR A 118 7.94 -11.12 17.49
N PRO A 119 7.95 -10.83 18.81
CA PRO A 119 8.03 -9.46 19.31
C PRO A 119 9.31 -8.74 18.87
N ARG A 120 10.44 -9.45 18.69
CA ARG A 120 11.67 -8.85 18.17
C ARG A 120 11.55 -8.40 16.72
N VAL A 121 10.90 -9.20 15.88
CA VAL A 121 10.64 -8.82 14.48
C VAL A 121 9.66 -7.66 14.43
N GLU A 122 8.57 -7.71 15.21
CA GLU A 122 7.60 -6.62 15.28
C GLU A 122 8.23 -5.31 15.77
N LYS A 123 9.07 -5.36 16.81
CA LYS A 123 9.83 -4.20 17.28
C LYS A 123 10.77 -3.64 16.21
N MET A 124 11.38 -4.51 15.41
CA MET A 124 12.21 -4.08 14.28
C MET A 124 11.35 -3.39 13.19
N LEU A 125 10.20 -3.95 12.84
CA LEU A 125 9.28 -3.40 11.84
C LEU A 125 8.67 -2.06 12.29
N THR A 126 8.35 -1.91 13.56
CA THR A 126 7.83 -0.64 14.12
C THR A 126 8.91 0.45 14.22
N ALA A 127 10.19 0.08 14.27
CA ALA A 127 11.31 1.02 14.36
C ALA A 127 11.82 1.54 13.00
N VAL A 128 11.32 1.00 11.88
CA VAL A 128 11.59 1.52 10.53
C VAL A 128 10.49 2.47 10.10
N ASP A 129 10.84 3.36 9.18
CA ASP A 129 9.89 4.30 8.58
C ASP A 129 8.71 3.51 7.94
N PRO A 130 7.45 3.84 8.25
CA PRO A 130 6.28 3.18 7.67
C PRO A 130 6.26 3.16 6.14
N ASP A 131 6.88 4.13 5.47
CA ASP A 131 7.00 4.13 4.02
C ASP A 131 7.90 2.99 3.52
N LEU A 132 8.93 2.59 4.28
CA LEU A 132 9.81 1.47 3.92
C LEU A 132 9.11 0.11 4.05
N LEU A 133 8.05 0.01 4.85
CA LEU A 133 7.26 -1.21 5.02
C LEU A 133 6.30 -1.51 3.87
N LYS A 134 6.23 -0.60 2.89
CA LYS A 134 5.47 -0.81 1.65
C LYS A 134 6.24 -1.77 0.75
N PHE A 135 5.52 -2.68 0.10
CA PHE A 135 6.11 -3.66 -0.82
C PHE A 135 7.06 -3.02 -1.86
N SER A 136 6.66 -1.90 -2.45
CA SER A 136 7.45 -1.18 -3.47
C SER A 136 8.85 -0.76 -3.01
N ASN A 137 9.07 -0.73 -1.70
CA ASN A 137 10.27 -0.21 -1.06
C ASN A 137 11.13 -1.33 -0.43
N SER A 138 10.87 -2.60 -0.76
CA SER A 138 11.57 -3.78 -0.19
C SER A 138 13.10 -3.69 -0.29
N LYS A 139 13.65 -3.21 -1.41
CA LYS A 139 15.10 -3.00 -1.58
C LYS A 139 15.65 -1.92 -0.63
N GLN A 140 14.88 -0.85 -0.41
CA GLN A 140 15.27 0.23 0.49
C GLN A 140 15.15 -0.20 1.95
N LEU A 141 14.13 -0.99 2.28
CA LEU A 141 14.00 -1.65 3.57
C LEU A 141 15.22 -2.55 3.84
N LEU A 142 15.59 -3.43 2.90
CA LEU A 142 16.75 -4.29 3.05
C LEU A 142 18.03 -3.48 3.27
N SER A 143 18.25 -2.42 2.48
CA SER A 143 19.40 -1.52 2.65
C SER A 143 19.41 -0.79 4.00
N CYS A 144 18.23 -0.43 4.53
CA CYS A 144 18.10 0.17 5.85
C CYS A 144 18.46 -0.85 6.95
N LEU A 145 17.99 -2.09 6.81
CA LEU A 145 18.20 -3.14 7.81
C LEU A 145 19.64 -3.65 7.82
N THR A 146 20.32 -3.77 6.68
CA THR A 146 21.74 -4.15 6.61
C THR A 146 22.66 -3.14 7.27
N LYS A 147 22.29 -1.86 7.29
CA LYS A 147 23.03 -0.81 8.00
C LYS A 147 22.80 -0.83 9.52
N ARG A 148 21.66 -1.34 9.98
CA ARG A 148 21.25 -1.32 11.40
C ARG A 148 21.58 -2.61 12.15
N TYR A 149 21.58 -3.75 11.48
CA TYR A 149 21.68 -5.06 12.12
C TYR A 149 22.86 -5.87 11.60
N LYS A 150 23.42 -6.71 12.48
CA LYS A 150 24.45 -7.68 12.10
C LYS A 150 23.87 -8.71 11.11
N PRO A 151 24.68 -9.25 10.18
CA PRO A 151 24.21 -10.22 9.18
C PRO A 151 23.46 -11.42 9.77
N SER A 152 23.93 -11.96 10.91
CA SER A 152 23.29 -13.09 11.59
C SER A 152 21.89 -12.76 12.12
N THR A 153 21.71 -11.57 12.71
CA THR A 153 20.41 -11.08 13.17
C THR A 153 19.47 -10.83 11.99
N LEU A 154 20.00 -10.21 10.93
CA LEU A 154 19.24 -9.92 9.73
C LEU A 154 18.76 -11.20 9.04
N ALA A 155 19.60 -12.23 8.95
CA ALA A 155 19.22 -13.52 8.41
C ALA A 155 18.03 -14.13 9.15
N SER A 156 18.05 -14.11 10.50
CA SER A 156 16.93 -14.60 11.32
C SER A 156 15.63 -13.82 11.10
N TYR A 157 15.71 -12.49 10.99
CA TYR A 157 14.54 -11.67 10.68
C TYR A 157 14.02 -11.92 9.27
N TYR A 158 14.91 -12.03 8.30
CA TYR A 158 14.57 -12.27 6.91
C TYR A 158 13.89 -13.63 6.73
N THR A 159 14.34 -14.70 7.39
CA THR A 159 13.66 -16.00 7.36
C THR A 159 12.20 -15.88 7.82
N LYS A 160 11.94 -15.11 8.88
CA LYS A 160 10.60 -14.91 9.43
C LYS A 160 9.73 -14.01 8.53
N ILE A 161 10.30 -12.93 7.99
CA ILE A 161 9.63 -12.05 7.04
C ILE A 161 9.28 -12.80 5.75
N SER A 162 10.19 -13.63 5.24
CA SER A 162 9.96 -14.48 4.07
C SER A 162 8.84 -15.48 4.33
N ALA A 163 8.80 -16.11 5.51
CA ALA A 163 7.69 -16.98 5.90
C ALA A 163 6.34 -16.23 5.97
N CYS A 164 6.34 -15.02 6.53
CA CYS A 164 5.18 -14.13 6.55
C CYS A 164 4.71 -13.77 5.13
N ALA A 165 5.62 -13.37 4.24
CA ALA A 165 5.31 -13.04 2.86
C ALA A 165 4.75 -14.23 2.08
N ASN A 166 5.37 -15.41 2.23
CA ASN A 166 4.88 -16.65 1.62
C ASN A 166 3.49 -17.04 2.12
N TRP A 167 3.22 -16.84 3.41
CA TRP A 167 1.87 -17.05 3.97
C TRP A 167 0.87 -16.05 3.40
N ALA A 168 1.23 -14.78 3.32
CA ALA A 168 0.37 -13.73 2.79
C ALA A 168 -0.04 -14.02 1.34
N VAL A 169 0.88 -14.57 0.55
CA VAL A 169 0.60 -15.01 -0.83
C VAL A 169 -0.32 -16.22 -0.88
N LYS A 170 -0.13 -17.20 0.02
CA LYS A 170 -1.04 -18.36 0.12
C LYS A 170 -2.45 -17.98 0.55
N GLN A 171 -2.59 -16.93 1.34
CA GLN A 171 -3.89 -16.42 1.81
C GLN A 171 -4.50 -15.38 0.86
N ASP A 172 -3.91 -15.15 -0.32
CA ASP A 172 -4.34 -14.15 -1.29
C ASP A 172 -4.44 -12.71 -0.71
N ILE A 173 -3.68 -12.46 0.36
CA ILE A 173 -3.51 -11.12 0.96
C ILE A 173 -2.55 -10.29 0.10
N TRP A 174 -1.59 -10.97 -0.51
CA TRP A 174 -0.52 -10.46 -1.35
C TRP A 174 -0.46 -11.31 -2.63
N GLU A 175 -0.30 -10.72 -3.81
CA GLU A 175 -0.16 -11.45 -5.07
C GLU A 175 1.18 -12.20 -5.21
N LYS A 176 1.22 -13.27 -6.02
CA LYS A 176 2.41 -14.11 -6.27
C LYS A 176 3.64 -13.34 -6.79
N ILE A 177 3.46 -12.21 -7.47
CA ILE A 177 4.55 -11.35 -7.96
C ILE A 177 5.43 -10.85 -6.80
N PHE A 178 4.93 -10.86 -5.57
CA PHE A 178 5.63 -10.35 -4.40
C PHE A 178 6.75 -11.25 -3.83
N ILE A 179 6.79 -12.54 -4.18
CA ILE A 179 7.85 -13.46 -3.71
C ILE A 179 9.19 -13.21 -4.43
N ALA A 180 9.18 -12.67 -5.65
CA ALA A 180 10.40 -12.52 -6.46
C ALA A 180 11.32 -11.35 -6.03
N VAL A 181 10.89 -10.53 -5.07
CA VAL A 181 11.58 -9.28 -4.70
C VAL A 181 12.06 -9.26 -3.25
N ILE A 182 11.55 -10.17 -2.41
CA ILE A 182 12.03 -10.36 -1.03
C ILE A 182 13.09 -11.43 -1.09
#